data_AF-A0A3A4VG46-F1
#
_entry.id   AF-A0A3A4VG46-F1
#
_cell.length_a   1.000
_cell.length_b   1.000
_cell.length_c   1.000
_cell.angle_alpha   90.00
_cell.angle_beta   90.00
_cell.angle_gamma   90.00
#
_symmetry.space_group_name_H-M   'P 1'
#
loop_
_entity.id
_entity.type
_entity.pdbx_description
1 polymer ?
#
loop_
_entity_poly.entity_id
_entity_poly.type
_entity_poly.pdbx_seq_one_letter_code
_entity_poly.pdbx_strand_id
1 'polypeptide(L)'
;MTLEQGRNAERGPSIYIADVSKGWDTVSQTELFIKALRKMPFYRASLLYSGFDADGIGKSWHSAEDPGVIYCTDEHNLTLEHADNPFQYALAYKNPAIGVYDPDKMEPLPSRNEFAHTMKDPSALIAIVRLKF
;
A
#
# COMPACT_ATOMS: atom_id res chain seq x y z
N MET A 1 -10.89 16.96 -8.04
CA MET A 1 -9.89 16.01 -7.51
C MET A 1 -8.54 16.69 -7.70
N THR A 2 -7.96 17.21 -6.61
CA THR A 2 -6.74 18.01 -6.69
C THR A 2 -5.55 17.05 -6.59
N LEU A 3 -4.80 16.90 -7.67
CA LEU A 3 -3.58 16.09 -7.71
C LEU A 3 -2.42 17.01 -7.32
N GLU A 4 -2.07 17.06 -6.05
CA GLU A 4 -0.83 17.71 -5.62
C GLU A 4 0.34 16.74 -5.89
N GLN A 5 1.02 16.94 -7.01
CA GLN A 5 2.29 16.26 -7.30
C GLN A 5 3.45 17.04 -6.66
N GLY A 6 4.03 16.50 -5.58
CA GLY A 6 5.36 16.92 -5.14
C GLY A 6 6.44 16.37 -6.09
N ARG A 7 7.11 17.24 -6.85
CA ARG A 7 8.25 16.89 -7.74
C ARG A 7 9.60 16.83 -7.01
N ASN A 8 10.34 15.72 -7.06
CA ASN A 8 11.76 15.66 -7.51
C ASN A 8 12.19 14.20 -7.74
N ALA A 9 13.07 14.02 -8.72
CA ALA A 9 13.56 12.76 -9.28
C ALA A 9 14.71 12.08 -8.49
N GLU A 10 14.77 12.27 -7.17
CA GLU A 10 15.67 11.53 -6.25
C GLU A 10 14.91 11.04 -4.99
N ARG A 11 13.59 11.21 -5.00
CA ARG A 11 12.72 11.13 -3.82
C ARG A 11 12.09 9.76 -3.74
N GLY A 12 11.94 9.25 -2.52
CA GLY A 12 11.26 7.99 -2.22
C GLY A 12 9.80 7.93 -2.71
N PRO A 13 8.98 7.04 -2.14
CA PRO A 13 7.67 6.73 -2.70
C PRO A 13 6.78 7.96 -2.84
N SER A 14 6.03 8.03 -3.95
CA SER A 14 5.05 9.10 -4.16
C SER A 14 3.90 8.96 -3.15
N ILE A 15 3.51 10.07 -2.51
CA ILE A 15 2.41 10.06 -1.54
C ILE A 15 1.12 10.54 -2.21
N TYR A 16 0.05 9.76 -2.06
CA TYR A 16 -1.30 10.05 -2.55
C TYR A 16 -2.30 10.02 -1.40
N ILE A 17 -3.45 10.66 -1.60
CA ILE A 17 -4.56 10.66 -0.65
C ILE A 17 -5.77 10.02 -1.34
N ALA A 18 -6.33 8.97 -0.73
CA ALA A 18 -7.60 8.37 -1.11
C ALA A 18 -8.68 8.84 -0.13
N ASP A 19 -9.66 9.59 -0.65
CA ASP A 19 -10.81 10.05 0.12
C ASP A 19 -11.89 8.96 0.13
N VAL A 20 -12.07 8.34 1.29
CA VAL A 20 -13.05 7.28 1.56
C VAL A 20 -14.18 7.76 2.48
N SER A 21 -14.25 9.05 2.79
CA SER A 21 -15.21 9.68 3.72
C SER A 21 -16.69 9.45 3.37
N LYS A 22 -16.97 9.09 2.12
CA LYS A 22 -18.34 8.84 1.63
C LYS A 22 -18.80 7.39 1.84
N GLY A 23 -17.93 6.50 2.31
CA GLY A 23 -18.28 5.13 2.64
C GLY A 23 -18.96 5.06 4.00
N TRP A 24 -20.09 4.35 4.05
CA TRP A 24 -20.93 4.22 5.25
C TRP A 24 -20.54 3.01 6.11
N ASP A 25 -19.72 2.12 5.57
CA ASP A 25 -19.16 0.93 6.20
C ASP A 25 -17.79 0.58 5.58
N THR A 26 -17.11 -0.41 6.14
CA THR A 26 -15.79 -0.84 5.67
C THR A 26 -15.81 -1.32 4.21
N VAL A 27 -16.90 -1.96 3.78
CA VAL A 27 -17.05 -2.48 2.41
C VAL A 27 -17.09 -1.33 1.41
N SER A 28 -17.99 -0.36 1.60
CA SER A 28 -18.09 0.81 0.73
C SER A 28 -16.85 1.71 0.78
N GLN A 29 -16.16 1.80 1.92
CA GLN A 29 -14.86 2.47 2.01
C GLN A 29 -13.78 1.76 1.19
N THR A 30 -13.75 0.43 1.22
CA THR A 30 -12.85 -0.40 0.41
C THR A 30 -13.11 -0.21 -1.09
N GLU A 31 -14.38 -0.19 -1.50
CA GLU A 31 -14.75 0.09 -2.90
C GLU A 31 -14.33 1.48 -3.35
N LEU A 32 -14.51 2.50 -2.50
CA LEU A 32 -14.04 3.86 -2.77
C LEU A 32 -12.52 3.92 -2.89
N PHE A 33 -11.80 3.20 -2.03
CA PHE A 33 -10.35 3.09 -2.09
C PHE A 33 -9.89 2.47 -3.40
N ILE A 34 -10.41 1.32 -3.80
CA ILE A 34 -10.07 0.64 -5.07
C ILE A 34 -10.39 1.56 -6.26
N LYS A 35 -11.53 2.25 -6.23
CA LYS A 35 -11.90 3.22 -7.26
C LYS A 35 -10.94 4.41 -7.34
N ALA A 36 -10.42 4.87 -6.22
CA ALA A 36 -9.41 5.94 -6.18
C ALA A 36 -8.05 5.43 -6.69
N LEU A 37 -7.63 4.25 -6.23
CA LEU A 37 -6.39 3.58 -6.59
C LEU A 37 -6.28 3.39 -8.11
N ARG A 38 -7.33 2.87 -8.76
CA ARG A 38 -7.40 2.66 -10.23
C ARG A 38 -7.25 3.94 -11.07
N LYS A 39 -7.37 5.13 -10.44
CA LYS A 39 -7.20 6.44 -11.10
C LYS A 39 -5.82 7.04 -10.88
N MET A 40 -4.97 6.41 -10.06
CA MET A 40 -3.63 6.90 -9.77
C MET A 40 -2.68 6.61 -10.94
N PRO A 41 -1.72 7.49 -11.23
CA PRO A 41 -0.88 7.38 -12.43
C PRO A 41 0.07 6.17 -12.42
N PHE A 42 0.32 5.59 -11.25
CA PHE A 42 1.18 4.41 -11.09
C PHE A 42 0.41 3.09 -11.21
N TYR A 43 -0.92 3.13 -11.31
CA TYR A 43 -1.75 1.94 -11.19
C TYR A 43 -1.51 0.93 -12.32
N ARG A 44 -1.35 -0.35 -11.93
CA ARG A 44 -1.43 -1.53 -12.80
C ARG A 44 -2.00 -2.70 -11.99
N ALA A 45 -2.64 -3.66 -12.68
CA ALA A 45 -3.38 -4.75 -12.02
C ALA A 45 -2.50 -5.72 -11.19
N SER A 46 -1.19 -5.80 -11.49
CA SER A 46 -0.27 -6.72 -10.83
C SER A 46 0.37 -6.18 -9.54
N LEU A 47 0.03 -4.98 -9.10
CA LEU A 47 0.64 -4.38 -7.91
C LEU A 47 0.27 -5.12 -6.63
N LEU A 48 1.17 -5.03 -5.65
CA LEU A 48 0.97 -5.58 -4.31
C LEU A 48 0.68 -4.46 -3.30
N TYR A 49 -0.11 -4.77 -2.29
CA TYR A 49 -0.63 -3.81 -1.31
C TYR A 49 -0.36 -4.28 0.11
N SER A 50 0.07 -3.37 0.99
CA SER A 50 0.29 -3.64 2.41
C SER A 50 -0.30 -2.52 3.27
N GLY A 51 -1.00 -2.86 4.35
CA GLY A 51 -1.55 -1.88 5.29
C GLY A 51 -0.54 -1.53 6.37
N PHE A 52 -0.46 -0.27 6.76
CA PHE A 52 0.45 0.17 7.81
C PHE A 52 0.07 1.54 8.41
N ASP A 53 0.75 1.94 9.48
CA ASP A 53 0.65 3.28 10.07
C ASP A 53 1.56 4.31 9.37
N ALA A 54 0.97 5.35 8.78
CA ALA A 54 1.68 6.45 8.12
C ALA A 54 2.72 7.14 9.00
N ASP A 55 2.59 7.08 10.33
CA ASP A 55 3.60 7.63 11.26
C ASP A 55 4.89 6.82 11.31
N GLY A 56 4.85 5.57 10.82
CA GLY A 56 6.00 4.67 10.68
C GLY A 56 6.85 4.96 9.45
N ILE A 57 6.37 5.77 8.49
CA ILE A 57 7.10 6.13 7.27
C ILE A 57 8.45 6.76 7.64
N GLY A 58 9.54 6.15 7.20
CA GLY A 58 10.91 6.63 7.43
C GLY A 58 11.49 6.33 8.83
N LYS A 59 10.77 5.62 9.71
CA LYS A 59 11.24 5.27 11.07
C LYS A 59 11.66 3.81 11.24
N SER A 60 11.11 2.90 10.45
CA SER A 60 11.37 1.46 10.56
C SER A 60 11.07 0.71 9.26
N TRP A 61 11.16 1.41 8.14
CA TRP A 61 10.92 0.80 6.84
C TRP A 61 12.13 -0.02 6.46
N HIS A 62 11.87 -1.27 6.11
CA HIS A 62 12.83 -2.17 5.48
C HIS A 62 13.64 -1.40 4.44
N SER A 63 14.96 -1.50 4.51
CA SER A 63 15.87 -0.79 3.61
C SER A 63 16.38 -1.76 2.53
N ALA A 64 17.13 -1.23 1.56
CA ALA A 64 17.89 -2.06 0.61
C ALA A 64 18.81 -3.08 1.32
N GLU A 65 19.33 -2.67 2.48
CA GLU A 65 20.43 -3.31 3.19
C GLU A 65 19.94 -4.30 4.25
N ASP A 66 18.73 -4.07 4.79
CA ASP A 66 17.99 -5.00 5.64
C ASP A 66 16.53 -5.06 5.17
N PRO A 67 16.27 -5.77 4.05
CA PRO A 67 14.93 -5.93 3.52
C PRO A 67 14.18 -6.90 4.43
N GLY A 68 13.61 -6.39 5.51
CA GLY A 68 12.73 -7.20 6.35
C GLY A 68 11.42 -7.56 5.62
N VAL A 69 10.60 -8.32 6.33
CA VAL A 69 9.43 -8.99 5.74
C VAL A 69 8.27 -8.02 5.55
N ILE A 70 7.84 -7.87 4.31
CA ILE A 70 6.63 -7.13 3.92
C ILE A 70 5.51 -8.14 3.70
N TYR A 71 4.43 -7.98 4.46
CA TYR A 71 3.20 -8.71 4.24
C TYR A 71 2.31 -7.93 3.28
N CYS A 72 2.18 -8.42 2.06
CA CYS A 72 1.42 -7.77 0.99
C CYS A 72 0.69 -8.78 0.12
N THR A 73 -0.38 -8.31 -0.51
CA THR A 73 -1.23 -9.14 -1.38
C THR A 73 -1.72 -8.34 -2.58
N ASP A 74 -2.35 -9.00 -3.55
CA ASP A 74 -2.86 -8.38 -4.76
C ASP A 74 -4.18 -7.62 -4.54
N GLU A 75 -4.69 -7.00 -5.61
CA GLU A 75 -5.95 -6.25 -5.56
C GLU A 75 -7.17 -7.14 -5.28
N HIS A 76 -7.15 -8.41 -5.68
CA HIS A 76 -8.27 -9.32 -5.46
C HIS A 76 -8.54 -9.47 -3.96
N ASN A 77 -7.47 -9.64 -3.17
CA ASN A 77 -7.56 -9.79 -1.73
C ASN A 77 -7.96 -8.50 -0.99
N LEU A 78 -7.87 -7.31 -1.62
CA LEU A 78 -8.44 -6.07 -1.05
C LEU A 78 -9.97 -6.14 -0.95
N THR A 79 -10.63 -6.94 -1.78
CA THR A 79 -12.11 -7.05 -1.80
C THR A 79 -12.65 -8.11 -0.85
N LEU A 80 -11.79 -8.94 -0.28
CA LEU A 80 -12.18 -10.05 0.56
C LEU A 80 -12.27 -9.61 2.03
N GLU A 81 -13.26 -10.15 2.75
CA GLU A 81 -13.44 -9.91 4.19
C GLU A 81 -12.61 -10.91 5.02
N HIS A 82 -11.28 -10.83 4.91
CA HIS A 82 -10.36 -11.64 5.72
C HIS A 82 -9.26 -10.81 6.37
N ALA A 83 -8.62 -11.36 7.41
CA ALA A 83 -7.60 -10.69 8.21
C ALA A 83 -6.40 -10.19 7.38
N ASP A 84 -6.08 -10.86 6.27
CA ASP A 84 -4.99 -10.47 5.38
C ASP A 84 -5.35 -9.34 4.39
N ASN A 85 -6.51 -8.68 4.53
CA ASN A 85 -6.90 -7.53 3.71
C ASN A 85 -6.11 -6.28 4.14
N PRO A 86 -5.21 -5.74 3.28
CA PRO A 86 -4.39 -4.57 3.61
C PRO A 86 -5.18 -3.33 4.03
N PHE A 87 -6.36 -3.12 3.43
CA PHE A 87 -7.22 -1.99 3.77
C PHE A 87 -7.73 -2.11 5.20
N GLN A 88 -8.32 -3.24 5.56
CA GLN A 88 -8.82 -3.48 6.91
C GLN A 88 -7.70 -3.45 7.95
N TYR A 89 -6.54 -4.02 7.63
CA TYR A 89 -5.37 -3.97 8.49
C TYR A 89 -4.92 -2.52 8.76
N ALA A 90 -4.89 -1.67 7.72
CA ALA A 90 -4.55 -0.27 7.88
C ALA A 90 -5.50 0.47 8.85
N LEU A 91 -6.80 0.17 8.81
CA LEU A 91 -7.81 0.82 9.68
C LEU A 91 -7.58 0.60 11.18
N ALA A 92 -6.78 -0.39 11.59
CA ALA A 92 -6.42 -0.61 12.98
C ALA A 92 -5.46 0.46 13.54
N TYR A 93 -4.84 1.27 12.68
CA TYR A 93 -3.86 2.28 13.05
C TYR A 93 -4.45 3.69 13.17
N LYS A 94 -3.74 4.56 13.88
CA LYS A 94 -4.16 5.95 14.10
C LYS A 94 -4.11 6.78 12.82
N ASN A 95 -3.08 6.58 12.01
CA ASN A 95 -2.89 7.25 10.73
C ASN A 95 -2.81 6.21 9.59
N PRO A 96 -3.95 5.65 9.16
CA PRO A 96 -3.97 4.51 8.24
C PRO A 96 -3.44 4.87 6.84
N ALA A 97 -2.56 4.00 6.31
CA ALA A 97 -2.03 4.10 4.97
C ALA A 97 -1.82 2.73 4.31
N ILE A 98 -1.74 2.74 2.98
CA ILE A 98 -1.49 1.58 2.15
C ILE A 98 -0.20 1.80 1.36
N GLY A 99 0.70 0.82 1.42
CA GLY A 99 1.94 0.76 0.64
C GLY A 99 1.66 0.01 -0.63
N VAL A 100 2.13 0.55 -1.74
CA VAL A 100 1.97 -0.06 -3.06
C VAL A 100 3.34 -0.47 -3.56
N TYR A 101 3.48 -1.74 -3.88
CA TYR A 101 4.74 -2.36 -4.24
C TYR A 101 4.73 -2.92 -5.66
N ASP A 102 5.87 -2.79 -6.31
CA ASP A 102 6.17 -3.41 -7.59
C ASP A 102 6.59 -4.88 -7.38
N PRO A 103 5.78 -5.86 -7.79
CA PRO A 103 6.11 -7.28 -7.62
C PRO A 103 7.40 -7.70 -8.33
N ASP A 104 7.76 -7.04 -9.43
CA ASP A 104 8.95 -7.38 -10.23
C ASP A 104 10.25 -7.07 -9.45
N LYS A 105 10.13 -6.28 -8.39
CA LYS A 105 11.22 -5.84 -7.49
C LYS A 105 11.15 -6.48 -6.10
N MET A 106 10.28 -7.48 -5.94
CA MET A 106 10.05 -8.20 -4.69
C MET A 106 10.51 -9.66 -4.83
N GLU A 107 10.86 -10.29 -3.71
CA GLU A 107 11.08 -11.73 -3.61
C GLU A 107 10.00 -12.35 -2.72
N PRO A 108 9.23 -13.33 -3.21
CA PRO A 108 8.39 -14.14 -2.33
C PRO A 108 9.25 -14.90 -1.32
N LEU A 109 8.80 -15.00 -0.07
CA LEU A 109 9.44 -15.82 0.97
C LEU A 109 8.77 -17.20 1.04
N PRO A 110 9.40 -18.27 0.49
CA PRO A 110 8.74 -19.57 0.34
C PRO A 110 8.35 -20.24 1.66
N SER A 111 9.01 -19.86 2.76
CA SER A 111 8.85 -20.47 4.08
C SER A 111 7.84 -19.76 4.99
N ARG A 112 7.23 -18.65 4.55
CA ARG A 112 6.52 -17.72 5.46
C ARG A 112 5.14 -17.23 5.02
N ASN A 113 4.44 -17.96 4.14
CA ASN A 113 3.14 -17.61 3.53
C ASN A 113 3.29 -16.93 2.15
N GLU A 114 2.32 -17.13 1.26
CA GLU A 114 2.26 -16.56 -0.10
C GLU A 114 2.19 -15.02 -0.12
N PHE A 115 1.85 -14.41 1.02
CA PHE A 115 1.80 -12.96 1.20
C PHE A 115 3.09 -12.34 1.72
N ALA A 116 4.09 -13.14 2.12
CA ALA A 116 5.33 -12.63 2.69
C ALA A 116 6.38 -12.40 1.59
N HIS A 117 6.88 -11.17 1.51
CA HIS A 117 7.87 -10.75 0.52
C HIS A 117 9.04 -9.99 1.16
N THR A 118 10.18 -9.95 0.48
CA THR A 118 11.29 -9.01 0.77
C THR A 118 11.57 -8.13 -0.44
N MET A 119 12.11 -6.94 -0.22
CA MET A 119 12.51 -6.06 -1.33
C MET A 119 13.85 -6.52 -1.90
N LYS A 120 13.92 -6.68 -3.23
CA LYS A 120 15.17 -6.84 -3.99
C LYS A 120 15.77 -5.49 -4.37
N ASP A 121 14.90 -4.50 -4.58
CA ASP A 121 15.25 -3.16 -5.02
C ASP A 121 14.52 -2.13 -4.13
N PRO A 122 15.20 -1.10 -3.60
CA PRO A 122 14.58 -0.04 -2.77
C PRO A 122 13.43 0.70 -3.44
N SER A 123 13.40 0.68 -4.77
CA SER A 123 12.33 1.26 -5.58
C SER A 123 11.13 0.32 -5.76
N ALA A 124 11.07 -0.80 -5.02
CA ALA A 124 9.89 -1.67 -4.97
C ALA A 124 8.67 -0.93 -4.43
N LEU A 125 8.83 -0.09 -3.39
CA LEU A 125 7.75 0.76 -2.90
C LEU A 125 7.55 1.95 -3.84
N ILE A 126 6.51 1.88 -4.67
CA ILE A 126 6.22 2.89 -5.69
C ILE A 126 5.40 4.07 -5.14
N ALA A 127 4.50 3.78 -4.20
CA ALA A 127 3.58 4.77 -3.67
C ALA A 127 3.12 4.44 -2.25
N ILE A 128 2.73 5.49 -1.54
CA ILE A 128 2.02 5.43 -0.28
C ILE A 128 0.69 6.13 -0.47
N VAL A 129 -0.41 5.45 -0.15
CA VAL A 129 -1.76 5.98 -0.21
C VAL A 129 -2.29 6.19 1.20
N ARG A 130 -2.40 7.45 1.63
CA ARG A 130 -3.03 7.81 2.91
C ARG A 130 -4.54 7.81 2.77
N LEU A 131 -5.24 7.31 3.78
CA LEU A 131 -6.70 7.30 3.80
C LEU A 131 -7.22 8.57 4.48
N LYS A 132 -8.21 9.21 3.85
CA LYS A 132 -8.96 10.34 4.42
C LYS A 132 -10.41 9.90 4.65
N PHE A 133 -10.87 10.06 5.89
CA PHE A 133 -12.23 9.77 6.35
C PHE A 133 -13.04 11.05 6.55
#